data_AF-A0A2V7DZV7-F1
#
_entry.id   AF-A0A2V7DZV7-F1
#
_cell.length_a   1.000
_cell.length_b   1.000
_cell.length_c   1.000
_cell.angle_alpha   90.00
_cell.angle_beta   90.00
_cell.angle_gamma   90.00
#
_symmetry.space_group_name_H-M   'P 1'
#
loop_
_entity.id
_entity.type
_entity.pdbx_description
1 polymer ?
#
loop_
_entity_poly.entity_id
_entity_poly.type
_entity_poly.pdbx_seq_one_letter_code
_entity_poly.pdbx_strand_id
1 'polypeptide(L)' 'MKRSTDRILTTHCGSLPRPKDLLDLMKAKCSGEPCDQEVYAGRVRSAVAEIVQKQIEAGIDVPTDGEQGKPG' A
#
# COMPACT_ATOMS: atom_id res chain seq x y z
N MET A 1 23.38 4.55 -1.20
CA MET A 1 22.31 5.49 -0.78
C MET A 1 22.20 6.61 -1.80
N LYS A 2 20.99 6.95 -2.25
CA LYS A 2 20.78 8.23 -2.95
C LYS A 2 20.73 9.34 -1.90
N ARG A 3 21.57 10.37 -2.05
CA ARG A 3 21.64 11.52 -1.15
C ARG A 3 21.22 12.76 -1.94
N SER A 4 20.28 13.54 -1.41
CA SER A 4 19.91 14.84 -1.96
C SER A 4 20.91 15.90 -1.51
N THR A 5 21.31 16.79 -2.43
CA THR A 5 22.13 17.98 -2.14
C THR A 5 21.35 19.28 -2.25
N ASP A 6 20.19 19.26 -2.93
CA ASP A 6 19.49 20.47 -3.35
C ASP A 6 18.32 20.81 -2.43
N ARG A 7 17.66 19.80 -1.85
CA ARG A 7 16.56 19.98 -0.88
C ARG A 7 16.35 18.79 0.05
N ILE A 8 15.59 19.02 1.12
CA ILE A 8 15.08 17.96 2.00
C ILE A 8 14.11 17.06 1.20
N LEU A 9 14.33 15.75 1.25
CA LEU A 9 13.42 14.75 0.70
C LEU A 9 12.42 14.30 1.78
N THR A 10 11.18 14.10 1.38
CA THR A 10 10.07 13.72 2.25
C THR A 10 9.67 12.25 2.07
N THR A 11 9.28 11.62 3.17
CA THR A 11 8.70 10.29 3.21
C THR A 11 7.84 10.16 4.48
N HIS A 12 7.20 9.01 4.67
CA HIS A 12 6.38 8.70 5.85
C HIS A 12 6.77 7.34 6.42
N CYS A 13 6.25 7.00 7.61
CA CYS A 13 6.69 5.83 8.36
C CYS A 13 6.31 4.46 7.75
N GLY A 14 5.32 4.40 6.85
CA GLY A 14 4.84 3.13 6.29
C GLY A 14 3.32 3.09 6.06
N SER A 15 2.59 2.34 6.89
CA SER A 15 1.16 2.02 6.69
C SER A 15 0.29 3.21 6.27
N LEU A 16 -0.56 2.98 5.28
CA LEU A 16 -1.57 3.92 4.78
C LEU A 16 -2.96 3.25 4.76
N PRO A 17 -4.05 4.05 4.71
CA PRO A 17 -5.40 3.49 4.63
C PRO A 17 -5.55 2.54 3.45
N ARG A 18 -6.11 1.35 3.73
CA ARG A 18 -6.40 0.34 2.72
C ARG A 18 -7.80 0.57 2.13
N PRO A 19 -8.00 0.35 0.83
CA PRO A 19 -9.32 0.33 0.23
C PRO A 19 -10.26 -0.64 0.94
N LYS A 20 -11.54 -0.28 1.04
CA LYS A 20 -12.55 -1.08 1.77
C LYS A 20 -12.66 -2.51 1.25
N ASP A 21 -12.66 -2.67 -0.06
CA ASP A 21 -12.74 -3.97 -0.73
C ASP A 21 -11.53 -4.87 -0.41
N LEU A 22 -10.32 -4.29 -0.36
CA LEU A 22 -9.14 -5.02 0.10
C LEU A 22 -9.24 -5.42 1.58
N LEU A 23 -9.73 -4.53 2.45
CA LEU A 23 -9.96 -4.87 3.86
C LEU A 23 -10.95 -6.02 4.03
N ASP A 24 -11.99 -6.06 3.22
CA ASP A 24 -12.99 -7.13 3.28
C ASP A 24 -12.38 -8.48 2.84
N LEU A 25 -11.54 -8.50 1.78
CA LEU A 25 -10.77 -9.70 1.39
C LEU A 25 -9.77 -10.16 2.48
N MET A 26 -9.10 -9.21 3.15
CA MET A 26 -8.17 -9.51 4.24
C MET A 26 -8.90 -10.14 5.43
N LYS A 27 -10.09 -9.64 5.78
CA LYS A 27 -10.92 -10.22 6.84
C LYS A 27 -11.31 -11.65 6.53
N ALA A 28 -11.81 -11.92 5.32
CA ALA A 28 -12.16 -13.27 4.89
C ALA A 28 -10.95 -14.23 4.97
N LYS A 29 -9.77 -13.76 4.56
CA LYS A 29 -8.53 -14.53 4.69
C LYS A 29 -8.16 -14.81 6.15
N CYS A 30 -8.34 -13.84 7.04
CA CYS A 30 -8.05 -13.99 8.48
C CYS A 30 -9.09 -14.86 9.22
N SER A 31 -10.35 -14.86 8.80
CA SER A 31 -11.42 -15.70 9.37
C SER A 31 -11.36 -17.15 8.90
N GLY A 32 -10.46 -17.49 7.98
CA GLY A 32 -10.36 -18.83 7.40
C GLY A 32 -11.43 -19.12 6.36
N GLU A 33 -12.12 -18.10 5.86
CA GLU A 33 -13.07 -18.25 4.76
C GLU A 33 -12.36 -18.56 3.44
N PRO A 34 -13.03 -19.23 2.50
CA PRO A 34 -12.50 -19.44 1.15
C PRO A 34 -12.17 -18.09 0.51
N CYS A 35 -10.88 -17.81 0.35
CA CYS A 35 -10.37 -16.60 -0.27
C CYS A 35 -9.49 -17.00 -1.45
N ASP A 36 -9.92 -16.58 -2.64
CA ASP A 36 -9.16 -16.74 -3.86
C ASP A 36 -7.83 -15.95 -3.75
N GLN A 37 -6.72 -16.69 -3.70
CA GLN A 37 -5.40 -16.10 -3.50
C GLN A 37 -4.95 -15.26 -4.69
N GLU A 38 -5.39 -15.59 -5.91
CA GLU A 38 -5.05 -14.83 -7.11
C GLU A 38 -5.81 -13.51 -7.13
N VAL A 39 -7.09 -13.54 -6.78
CA VAL A 39 -7.91 -12.32 -6.61
C VAL A 39 -7.31 -11.43 -5.52
N TYR A 40 -6.95 -12.00 -4.37
CA TYR A 40 -6.30 -11.26 -3.28
C TYR A 40 -4.98 -10.62 -3.73
N ALA A 41 -4.09 -11.40 -4.35
CA ALA A 41 -2.79 -10.92 -4.80
C ALA A 41 -2.92 -9.83 -5.88
N GLY A 42 -3.86 -9.99 -6.82
CA GLY A 42 -4.18 -8.98 -7.83
C GLY A 42 -4.71 -7.69 -7.21
N ARG A 43 -5.55 -7.81 -6.18
CA ARG A 43 -6.10 -6.64 -5.48
C ARG A 43 -5.04 -5.89 -4.67
N VAL A 44 -4.14 -6.60 -3.98
CA VAL A 44 -3.01 -5.97 -3.27
C VAL A 44 -2.12 -5.21 -4.25
N ARG A 45 -1.81 -5.80 -5.42
CA ARG A 45 -0.97 -5.15 -6.45
C ARG A 45 -1.59 -3.84 -6.95
N SER A 46 -2.89 -3.84 -7.24
CA SER A 46 -3.59 -2.61 -7.65
C SER A 46 -3.63 -1.57 -6.55
N ALA A 47 -3.90 -1.96 -5.29
CA ALA A 47 -3.90 -1.04 -4.15
C ALA A 47 -2.53 -0.38 -3.92
N VAL A 48 -1.44 -1.13 -4.10
CA VAL A 48 -0.07 -0.56 -4.04
C VAL A 48 0.13 0.47 -5.15
N ALA A 49 -0.31 0.20 -6.38
CA ALA A 49 -0.20 1.16 -7.47
C ALA A 49 -1.02 2.45 -7.19
N GLU A 50 -2.25 2.30 -6.71
CA GLU A 50 -3.13 3.41 -6.33
C GLU A 50 -2.52 4.29 -5.23
N ILE A 51 -1.95 3.67 -4.18
CA ILE A 51 -1.42 4.44 -3.04
C ILE A 51 -0.08 5.09 -3.36
N VAL A 52 0.75 4.48 -4.20
CA VAL A 52 1.98 5.10 -4.70
C VAL A 52 1.65 6.32 -5.56
N GLN A 53 0.63 6.21 -6.41
CA GLN A 53 0.16 7.35 -7.21
C GLN A 53 -0.29 8.53 -6.33
N LYS A 54 -1.07 8.27 -5.27
CA LYS A 54 -1.50 9.30 -4.31
C LYS A 54 -0.32 9.93 -3.55
N GLN A 55 0.70 9.15 -3.21
CA GLN A 55 1.91 9.67 -2.56
C GLN A 55 2.67 10.63 -3.49
N ILE A 56 2.80 10.26 -4.77
CA ILE A 56 3.43 11.13 -5.79
C ILE A 56 2.64 12.43 -5.94
N GLU A 57 1.31 12.35 -6.05
CA GLU A 57 0.42 13.51 -6.13
C GLU A 57 0.51 14.41 -4.89
N ALA A 58 0.76 13.82 -3.72
CA ALA A 58 0.98 14.54 -2.46
C ALA A 58 2.41 15.11 -2.30
N GLY A 59 3.32 14.86 -3.25
CA GLY A 59 4.70 15.36 -3.21
C GLY A 59 5.67 14.54 -2.34
N ILE A 60 5.32 13.28 -2.02
CA ILE A 60 6.23 12.37 -1.33
C ILE A 60 7.38 11.97 -2.26
N ASP A 61 8.62 12.21 -1.82
CA ASP A 61 9.82 11.99 -2.63
C ASP A 61 10.26 10.51 -2.67
N VAL A 62 10.07 9.82 -1.55
CA VAL A 62 10.40 8.40 -1.40
C VAL A 62 9.14 7.66 -0.98
N PRO A 63 8.34 7.16 -1.94
CA PRO A 63 7.10 6.46 -1.63
C PRO A 63 7.36 5.05 -1.08
N THR A 64 6.35 4.51 -0.40
CA THR A 64 6.32 3.13 0.10
C THR A 64 5.13 2.37 -0.50
N ASP A 65 5.09 1.06 -0.27
CA ASP A 65 3.93 0.23 -0.63
C ASP A 65 2.69 0.50 0.25
N GLY A 66 2.78 1.42 1.22
CA GLY A 66 1.70 1.76 2.16
C GLY A 66 1.22 0.57 2.99
N GLU A 67 2.03 -0.48 3.10
CA GLU A 67 1.71 -1.77 3.73
C GLU A 67 0.39 -2.40 3.26
N GLN A 68 -0.05 -2.14 2.02
CA GLN A 68 -1.38 -2.54 1.54
C GLN A 68 -1.64 -4.05 1.66
N GLY A 69 -0.60 -4.89 1.61
CA GLY A 69 -0.71 -6.35 1.75
C GLY A 69 -0.64 -6.89 3.19
N LYS A 70 -0.41 -6.06 4.21
CA LYS A 70 -0.27 -6.48 5.61
C LYS A 70 -1.54 -6.16 6.40
N PRO A 71 -1.99 -7.02 7.34
CA PRO A 71 -3.05 -6.65 8.28
C PRO A 71 -2.66 -5.40 9.07
N GLY A 72 -3.62 -4.49 9.22
CA GLY A 72 -3.47 -3.26 9.99
C GLY A 72 -3.78 -3.46 11.47
#